data_AF-A0A4Y2EV57-F1
#
_entry.id   AF-A0A4Y2EV57-F1
#
_cell.length_a   1.000
_cell.length_b   1.000
_cell.length_c   1.000
_cell.angle_alpha   90.00
_cell.angle_beta   90.00
_cell.angle_gamma   90.00
#
_symmetry.space_group_name_H-M   'P 1'
#
loop_
_entity.id
_entity.type
_entity.pdbx_description
1 polymer ?
#
loop_
_entity_poly.entity_id
_entity_poly.type
_entity_poly.pdbx_seq_one_letter_code
_entity_poly.pdbx_strand_id
1 'polypeptide(L)'
;MILVNAECPLDTRESLAAQYLVDSIRDEDKHHCMRLMDAKDLKSALTYSMKYDAAKTVSKTFRHVRSIEIEEDTGKGNDDKFDSLLNRLKRLLNCSVDGKKNIPR
;
A
#
# COMPACT_ATOMS: atom_id res chain seq x y z
N MET A 1 5.81 -2.77 74.91
CA MET A 1 6.71 -2.67 73.74
C MET A 1 5.90 -2.02 72.63
N ILE A 2 6.05 -0.71 72.44
CA ILE A 2 5.22 0.08 71.51
C ILE A 2 5.85 -0.04 70.12
N LEU A 3 5.03 -0.45 69.15
CA LEU A 3 5.39 -0.43 67.74
C LEU A 3 5.57 1.05 67.34
N VAL A 4 6.82 1.49 67.18
CA VAL A 4 7.12 2.82 66.67
C VAL A 4 6.69 2.84 65.21
N ASN A 5 5.54 3.46 64.96
CA ASN A 5 5.10 3.78 63.62
C ASN A 5 6.07 4.85 63.10
N ALA A 6 7.08 4.43 62.33
CA ALA A 6 7.90 5.37 61.58
C ALA A 6 7.01 5.96 60.50
N GLU A 7 6.42 7.11 60.81
CA GLU A 7 5.61 7.91 59.90
C GLU A 7 6.50 8.32 58.73
N CYS A 8 6.38 7.58 57.62
CA CYS A 8 7.10 7.90 56.39
C CYS A 8 6.64 9.28 55.92
N PRO A 9 7.54 10.23 55.57
CA PRO A 9 7.15 11.58 55.21
C PRO A 9 6.18 11.54 54.02
N LEU A 10 5.04 12.22 54.12
CA LEU A 10 3.98 12.27 53.10
C LEU A 10 4.54 12.54 51.68
N ASP A 11 5.57 13.38 51.62
CA ASP A 11 6.33 13.80 50.44
C ASP A 11 7.01 12.64 49.68
N THR A 12 7.39 11.57 50.39
CA THR A 12 7.98 10.37 49.77
C THR A 12 6.95 9.50 49.08
N ARG A 13 5.72 9.44 49.63
CA ARG A 13 4.60 8.70 49.03
C ARG A 13 4.03 9.46 47.84
N GLU A 14 3.96 10.78 47.94
CA GLU A 14 3.55 11.66 46.84
C GLU A 14 4.57 11.66 45.70
N SER A 15 5.87 11.69 46.01
CA SER A 15 6.94 11.51 45.02
C SER A 15 6.86 10.17 44.30
N LEU A 16 6.60 9.08 45.04
CA LEU A 16 6.45 7.75 44.45
C LEU A 16 5.22 7.66 43.54
N ALA A 17 4.09 8.23 43.97
CA ALA A 17 2.87 8.28 43.16
C ALA A 17 3.05 9.13 41.90
N ALA A 18 3.76 10.26 42.00
CA ALA A 18 4.11 11.09 40.85
C ALA A 18 5.03 10.35 39.88
N GLN A 19 6.02 9.60 40.37
CA GLN A 19 6.89 8.77 39.54
C GLN A 19 6.10 7.70 38.77
N TYR A 20 5.18 7.01 39.45
CA TYR A 20 4.34 5.99 38.83
C TYR A 20 3.45 6.54 37.72
N LEU A 21 2.87 7.73 37.93
CA LEU A 21 2.07 8.41 36.91
C LEU A 21 2.91 8.83 35.70
N VAL A 22 4.12 9.35 35.93
CA VAL A 22 5.03 9.69 34.84
C VAL A 22 5.41 8.45 34.04
N ASP A 23 5.69 7.34 34.71
CA ASP A 23 6.03 6.08 34.05
C ASP A 23 4.83 5.46 33.31
N SER A 24 3.61 5.56 33.85
CA SER A 24 2.41 5.07 33.17
C SER A 24 2.11 5.84 31.88
N ILE A 25 2.30 7.16 31.88
CA ILE A 25 2.13 8.01 30.68
C ILE A 25 3.17 7.63 29.63
N ARG A 26 4.45 7.49 30.04
CA ARG A 26 5.54 7.12 29.14
C ARG A 26 5.35 5.75 28.50
N ASP A 27 4.84 4.77 29.25
CA ASP A 27 4.62 3.41 28.74
C ASP A 27 3.41 3.34 27.80
N GLU A 28 2.34 4.06 28.10
CA GLU A 28 1.16 4.16 27.22
C GLU A 28 1.49 4.86 25.90
N ASP A 29 2.28 5.94 25.94
CA ASP A 29 2.80 6.63 24.75
C ASP A 29 3.69 5.70 23.91
N LYS A 30 4.54 4.91 24.56
CA LYS A 30 5.39 3.91 23.89
C LYS A 30 4.54 2.83 23.19
N HIS A 31 3.50 2.34 23.85
CA HIS A 31 2.57 1.37 23.28
C HIS A 31 1.78 1.96 22.09
N HIS A 32 1.35 3.22 22.19
CA HIS A 32 0.68 3.92 21.08
C HIS A 32 1.60 4.15 19.89
N CYS A 33 2.86 4.53 20.12
CA CYS A 33 3.86 4.67 19.07
C CYS A 33 4.07 3.36 18.30
N MET A 34 4.14 2.23 19.01
CA MET A 34 4.29 0.91 18.40
C MET A 34 3.06 0.52 17.56
N ARG A 35 1.85 0.73 18.09
CA ARG A 35 0.59 0.49 17.35
C ARG A 35 0.45 1.39 16.12
N LEU A 36 0.93 2.62 16.17
CA LEU A 36 0.90 3.55 15.04
C LEU A 36 1.88 3.15 13.93
N MET A 37 3.07 2.67 14.31
CA MET A 37 4.07 2.15 13.39
C MET A 37 3.52 0.94 12.61
N ASP A 38 2.85 0.02 13.31
CA ASP A 38 2.18 -1.14 12.71
C ASP A 38 1.06 -0.75 11.71
N ALA A 39 0.30 0.32 11.99
CA ALA A 39 -0.80 0.74 11.13
C ALA A 39 -0.34 1.34 9.78
N LYS A 40 0.75 2.11 9.77
CA LYS A 40 1.34 2.68 8.54
C LYS A 40 1.95 1.58 7.67
N ASP A 41 2.62 0.63 8.31
CA ASP A 41 3.24 -0.50 7.62
C ASP A 41 2.18 -1.45 7.06
N LEU A 42 1.07 -1.66 7.80
CA LEU A 42 -0.09 -2.41 7.31
C LEU A 42 -0.73 -1.77 6.06
N LYS A 43 -0.96 -0.46 6.06
CA LYS A 43 -1.51 0.26 4.89
C LYS A 43 -0.58 0.16 3.68
N SER A 44 0.72 0.26 3.92
CA SER A 44 1.74 0.14 2.88
C SER A 44 1.79 -1.28 2.32
N ALA A 45 1.75 -2.30 3.18
CA ALA A 45 1.71 -3.71 2.80
C ALA A 45 0.47 -4.05 1.96
N LEU A 46 -0.71 -3.54 2.35
CA LEU A 46 -1.94 -3.70 1.58
C LEU A 46 -1.84 -3.05 0.19
N THR A 47 -1.36 -1.80 0.15
CA THR A 47 -1.19 -1.06 -1.12
C THR A 47 -0.20 -1.75 -2.06
N TYR A 48 0.92 -2.26 -1.52
CA TYR A 48 1.91 -3.03 -2.27
C TYR A 48 1.33 -4.35 -2.81
N SER A 49 0.58 -5.09 -1.98
CA SER A 49 -0.04 -6.35 -2.38
C SER A 49 -1.02 -6.18 -3.54
N MET A 50 -1.89 -5.16 -3.49
CA MET A 50 -2.81 -4.85 -4.58
C MET A 50 -2.07 -4.51 -5.88
N LYS A 51 -0.97 -3.74 -5.81
CA LYS A 51 -0.14 -3.41 -6.99
C LYS A 51 0.53 -4.66 -7.57
N TYR A 52 1.07 -5.52 -6.70
CA TYR A 52 1.71 -6.76 -7.13
C TYR A 52 0.71 -7.71 -7.81
N ASP A 53 -0.50 -7.84 -7.29
CA ASP A 53 -1.52 -8.72 -7.88
C ASP A 53 -2.02 -8.21 -9.25
N ALA A 54 -2.18 -6.89 -9.38
CA ALA A 54 -2.47 -6.24 -10.66
C ALA A 54 -1.33 -6.47 -11.67
N ALA A 55 -0.08 -6.20 -11.28
CA ALA A 55 1.10 -6.42 -12.13
C ALA A 55 1.29 -7.89 -12.52
N LYS A 56 1.00 -8.82 -11.60
CA LYS A 56 1.05 -10.27 -11.84
C LYS A 56 0.02 -10.70 -12.87
N THR A 57 -1.20 -10.16 -12.81
CA THR A 57 -2.25 -10.44 -13.80
C THR A 57 -1.85 -9.95 -15.18
N VAL A 58 -1.34 -8.70 -15.28
CA VAL A 58 -0.82 -8.16 -16.54
C VAL A 58 0.37 -8.96 -17.06
N SER A 59 1.30 -9.38 -16.18
CA SER A 59 2.46 -10.22 -16.57
C SER A 59 2.05 -11.60 -17.07
N LYS A 60 1.01 -12.20 -16.48
CA LYS A 60 0.44 -13.46 -16.99
C LYS A 60 -0.12 -13.23 -18.38
N THR A 61 -1.00 -12.25 -18.60
CA THR A 61 -1.58 -11.96 -19.91
C THR A 61 -0.49 -11.63 -20.95
N PHE A 62 0.49 -10.80 -20.60
CA PHE A 62 1.61 -10.49 -21.49
C PHE A 62 2.43 -11.72 -21.86
N ARG A 63 2.73 -12.60 -20.89
CA ARG A 63 3.40 -13.88 -21.19
C ARG A 63 2.56 -14.76 -22.11
N HIS A 64 1.25 -14.88 -21.88
CA HIS A 64 0.37 -15.68 -22.72
C HIS A 64 0.27 -15.11 -24.14
N VAL A 65 0.17 -13.78 -24.29
CA VAL A 65 0.19 -13.09 -25.59
C VAL A 65 1.51 -13.32 -26.32
N ARG A 66 2.65 -13.17 -25.63
CA ARG A 66 3.98 -13.42 -26.21
C ARG A 66 4.19 -14.90 -26.56
N SER A 67 3.65 -15.84 -25.78
CA SER A 67 3.78 -17.27 -26.09
C SER A 67 2.87 -17.71 -27.23
N ILE A 68 1.70 -17.09 -27.44
CA ILE A 68 0.91 -17.28 -28.67
C ILE A 68 1.72 -16.80 -29.88
N GLU A 69 2.40 -15.65 -29.75
CA GLU A 69 3.25 -15.11 -30.82
C GLU A 69 4.44 -16.03 -31.15
N ILE A 70 5.05 -16.70 -30.16
CA ILE A 70 6.17 -17.64 -30.39
C ILE A 70 5.69 -19.00 -30.95
N GLU A 71 4.49 -19.46 -30.59
CA GLU A 71 3.91 -20.70 -31.15
C GLU A 71 3.37 -20.49 -32.59
N GLU A 72 2.94 -19.27 -32.93
CA GLU A 72 2.49 -18.88 -34.28
C GLU A 72 3.65 -18.44 -35.21
N ASP A 73 4.89 -18.29 -34.70
CA ASP A 73 6.07 -17.82 -35.44
C ASP A 73 6.94 -18.94 -36.05
N THR A 74 6.31 -20.03 -36.52
CA THR A 74 7.00 -20.98 -37.44
C THR A 74 6.79 -20.59 -38.90
N GLY A 75 6.76 -19.28 -39.21
CA GLY A 75 6.24 -18.84 -40.50
C GLY A 75 6.59 -17.43 -40.97
N LYS A 76 7.79 -16.92 -40.66
CA LYS A 76 8.53 -15.90 -41.43
C LYS A 76 7.69 -14.79 -42.11
N GLY A 77 7.46 -13.67 -41.42
CA GLY A 77 7.18 -12.34 -42.01
C GLY A 77 5.97 -11.63 -41.39
N ASN A 78 6.17 -10.87 -40.32
CA ASN A 78 5.04 -10.32 -39.54
C ASN A 78 5.31 -8.94 -38.90
N ASP A 79 6.47 -8.32 -39.16
CA ASP A 79 6.76 -6.92 -38.86
C ASP A 79 5.70 -5.97 -39.48
N ASP A 80 5.30 -6.19 -40.73
CA ASP A 80 4.24 -5.42 -41.40
C ASP A 80 2.86 -5.57 -40.71
N LYS A 81 2.57 -6.73 -40.14
CA LYS A 81 1.27 -7.03 -39.52
C LYS A 81 1.16 -6.37 -38.14
N PHE A 82 2.25 -6.35 -37.37
CA PHE A 82 2.30 -5.70 -36.07
C PHE A 82 2.18 -4.18 -36.20
N ASP A 83 2.90 -3.58 -37.16
CA ASP A 83 2.80 -2.15 -37.45
C ASP A 83 1.40 -1.75 -37.94
N SER A 84 0.73 -2.60 -38.71
CA SER A 84 -0.66 -2.37 -39.14
C SER A 84 -1.65 -2.33 -37.96
N LEU A 85 -1.45 -3.20 -36.96
CA LEU A 85 -2.26 -3.26 -35.74
C LEU A 85 -2.02 -2.04 -34.86
N LEU A 86 -0.74 -1.67 -34.66
CA LEU A 86 -0.36 -0.48 -33.92
C LEU A 86 -0.92 0.80 -34.56
N ASN A 87 -0.88 0.91 -35.88
CA ASN A 87 -1.44 2.05 -36.62
C ASN A 87 -2.98 2.12 -36.47
N ARG A 88 -3.68 0.98 -36.48
CA ARG A 88 -5.14 0.92 -36.27
C ARG A 88 -5.53 1.35 -34.85
N LEU A 89 -4.79 0.88 -33.84
CA LEU A 89 -4.98 1.27 -32.43
C LEU A 89 -4.77 2.76 -32.22
N LYS A 90 -3.70 3.32 -32.80
CA LYS A 90 -3.41 4.75 -32.77
C LYS A 90 -4.55 5.60 -33.35
N ARG A 91 -5.14 5.16 -34.47
CA ARG A 91 -6.26 5.86 -35.11
C ARG A 91 -7.53 5.86 -34.24
N LEU A 92 -7.83 4.74 -33.58
CA LEU A 92 -8.97 4.63 -32.66
C LEU A 92 -8.84 5.54 -31.44
N LEU A 93 -7.63 5.63 -30.87
CA LEU A 93 -7.34 6.52 -29.73
C LEU A 93 -7.51 8.00 -30.11
N ASN A 94 -7.10 8.39 -31.31
CA ASN A 94 -7.27 9.76 -31.81
C ASN A 94 -8.74 10.11 -32.07
N CYS A 95 -9.58 9.16 -32.49
CA CYS A 95 -11.02 9.37 -32.64
C CYS A 95 -11.76 9.44 -31.29
N SER A 96 -11.25 8.77 -30.24
CA SER A 96 -11.86 8.76 -28.90
C SER A 96 -11.78 10.14 -28.20
N VAL A 97 -10.75 10.94 -28.52
CA VAL A 97 -10.54 12.27 -27.92
C VAL A 97 -11.49 13.34 -28.47
N ASP A 98 -12.09 13.14 -29.65
CA ASP A 98 -12.93 14.15 -30.33
C ASP A 98 -14.45 13.89 -30.21
N GLY A 99 -14.86 12.85 -29.49
CA GLY A 99 -16.25 12.37 -29.41
C GLY A 99 -17.09 12.86 -28.22
N LYS A 100 -16.72 13.96 -27.55
CA LYS A 100 -17.54 14.57 -26.50
C LYS A 100 -17.79 16.04 -26.79
N LYS A 101 -18.81 16.36 -27.60
CA LYS A 101 -19.52 17.66 -27.60
C LYS A 101 -20.73 17.67 -28.54
N ASN A 102 -21.86 17.13 -28.11
CA ASN A 102 -23.21 17.61 -28.48
C ASN A 102 -24.31 16.75 -27.84
N ILE A 103 -24.84 17.26 -26.73
CA ILE A 103 -26.15 16.88 -26.15
C ILE A 103 -27.23 17.47 -27.08
N PRO A 104 -28.18 16.69 -27.63
CA PRO A 104 -29.39 17.25 -28.22
C PRO A 104 -30.44 17.50 -27.12
N ARG A 105 -31.16 18.60 -27.30
CA ARG A 105 -32.17 19.20 -26.42
C ARG A 105 -33.51 18.51 -26.51
#